data_AF-I5C8C5-F1
#
_entry.id   AF-I5C8C5-F1
#
_cell.length_a   1.000
_cell.length_b   1.000
_cell.length_c   1.000
_cell.angle_alpha   90.00
_cell.angle_beta   90.00
_cell.angle_gamma   90.00
#
_symmetry.space_group_name_H-M   'P 1'
#
loop_
_entity.id
_entity.type
_entity.pdbx_description
1 polymer ?
#
loop_
_entity_poly.entity_id
_entity_poly.type
_entity_poly.pdbx_seq_one_letter_code
_entity_poly.pdbx_strand_id
1 'polypeptide(L)'
;MTIPVSDTLKLKVLGEIREEYRKILTPEALEFLAFLELKFREKRYSILVKRQRTQEKIDQGQLAEVLAELPKPEGDWKVAEGPSDLQDRRCEITGPVDRKMVINALNSGAKVFMADFEDASSPSWHNLMSGQVNLFDAIRRQIDFTAPNGKTYALAEEIATLKVRPRGWHLEEKHMTLNGEPLSGSLVDFGLFFFHNAQELLSRGSGPYFYLPKLESALEAKLWNEVFIAAQDYIGIPQKTIKSTVLIETIFAALQMDGILYELKEHIVALNAGRWDYIFSVIKKFRNDPNFLLPDRMQVSMTVPFMKLMPAC
;
A
#
# COMPACT_ATOMS: atom_id res chain seq x y z
N MET A 1 -21.91 -8.81 10.06
CA MET A 1 -21.73 -10.21 9.61
C MET A 1 -20.65 -10.86 10.45
N THR A 2 -20.83 -12.12 10.86
CA THR A 2 -19.83 -12.83 11.67
C THR A 2 -19.44 -14.10 10.94
N ILE A 3 -18.15 -14.29 10.69
CA ILE A 3 -17.59 -15.50 10.09
C ILE A 3 -16.81 -16.25 11.18
N PRO A 4 -17.15 -17.52 11.47
CA PRO A 4 -16.32 -18.36 12.30
C PRO A 4 -15.02 -18.67 11.56
N VAL A 5 -13.88 -18.41 12.20
CA VAL A 5 -12.55 -18.72 11.66
C VAL A 5 -12.04 -20.02 12.29
N SER A 6 -12.39 -20.27 13.55
CA SER A 6 -12.22 -21.54 14.26
C SER A 6 -13.30 -21.68 15.33
N ASP A 7 -13.25 -22.75 16.13
CA ASP A 7 -14.15 -22.94 17.29
C ASP A 7 -14.12 -21.75 18.27
N THR A 8 -13.00 -21.01 18.32
CA THR A 8 -12.77 -19.91 19.26
C THR A 8 -12.54 -18.55 18.60
N LEU A 9 -12.19 -18.50 17.31
CA LEU A 9 -11.88 -17.27 16.58
C LEU A 9 -13.06 -16.83 15.70
N LYS A 10 -13.47 -15.57 15.82
CA LYS A 10 -14.57 -15.01 15.03
C LYS A 10 -14.17 -13.66 14.44
N LEU A 11 -14.24 -13.57 13.11
CA LEU A 11 -14.16 -12.30 12.41
C LEU A 11 -15.55 -11.67 12.37
N LYS A 12 -15.64 -10.41 12.79
CA LYS A 12 -16.88 -9.63 12.79
C LYS A 12 -16.74 -8.39 11.93
N VAL A 13 -17.63 -8.26 10.96
CA VAL A 13 -17.88 -7.02 10.22
C VAL A 13 -18.93 -6.22 10.97
N LEU A 14 -18.50 -5.10 11.54
CA LEU A 14 -19.29 -4.13 12.29
C LEU A 14 -19.84 -3.01 11.41
N GLY A 15 -19.21 -2.76 10.26
CA GLY A 15 -19.66 -1.77 9.27
C GLY A 15 -20.97 -2.18 8.58
N GLU A 16 -21.67 -1.18 8.04
CA GLU A 16 -22.89 -1.39 7.24
C GLU A 16 -22.58 -2.25 6.02
N ILE A 17 -23.37 -3.31 5.80
CA ILE A 17 -23.22 -4.19 4.62
C ILE A 17 -24.33 -3.84 3.64
N ARG A 18 -24.00 -2.96 2.69
CA ARG A 18 -24.89 -2.65 1.57
C ARG A 18 -24.85 -3.76 0.53
N GLU A 19 -25.85 -3.79 -0.34
CA GLU A 19 -25.99 -4.84 -1.35
C GLU A 19 -24.77 -4.90 -2.27
N GLU A 20 -24.27 -3.75 -2.70
CA GLU A 20 -23.08 -3.62 -3.53
C GLU A 20 -21.81 -4.15 -2.86
N TYR A 21 -21.73 -4.16 -1.52
CA TYR A 21 -20.56 -4.67 -0.79
C TYR A 21 -20.55 -6.19 -0.67
N ARG A 22 -21.68 -6.88 -0.88
CA ARG A 22 -21.78 -8.33 -0.70
C ARG A 22 -20.85 -9.12 -1.61
N LYS A 23 -20.57 -8.61 -2.82
CA LYS A 23 -19.58 -9.20 -3.74
C LYS A 23 -18.13 -9.07 -3.25
N ILE A 24 -17.85 -8.13 -2.33
CA ILE A 24 -16.52 -7.95 -1.74
C ILE A 24 -16.42 -8.65 -0.39
N LEU A 25 -17.47 -8.58 0.43
CA LEU A 25 -17.53 -9.14 1.78
C LEU A 25 -18.07 -10.57 1.77
N THR A 26 -17.53 -11.41 0.88
CA THR A 26 -17.86 -12.84 0.80
C THR A 26 -17.24 -13.61 1.96
N PRO A 27 -17.84 -14.73 2.43
CA PRO A 27 -17.26 -15.56 3.47
C PRO A 27 -15.79 -15.93 3.22
N GLU A 28 -15.45 -16.31 1.99
CA GLU A 28 -14.11 -16.75 1.59
C GLU A 28 -13.10 -15.60 1.63
N ALA A 29 -13.53 -14.38 1.28
CA ALA A 29 -12.66 -13.20 1.36
C ALA A 29 -12.40 -12.82 2.83
N LEU A 30 -13.41 -12.96 3.69
CA LEU A 30 -13.28 -12.72 5.12
C LEU A 30 -12.42 -13.79 5.81
N GLU A 31 -12.51 -15.05 5.40
CA GLU A 31 -11.60 -16.13 5.84
C GLU A 31 -10.15 -15.82 5.43
N PHE A 32 -9.94 -15.37 4.20
CA PHE A 32 -8.62 -14.95 3.74
C PHE A 32 -8.06 -13.77 4.55
N LEU A 33 -8.87 -12.76 4.86
CA LEU A 33 -8.45 -11.66 5.73
C LEU A 33 -8.12 -12.14 7.14
N ALA A 34 -8.91 -13.05 7.70
CA ALA A 34 -8.62 -13.64 9.00
C ALA A 34 -7.31 -14.43 8.98
N PHE A 35 -7.04 -15.19 7.92
CA PHE A 35 -5.77 -15.88 7.71
C PHE A 35 -4.58 -14.91 7.72
N LEU A 36 -4.66 -13.83 6.94
CA LEU A 36 -3.59 -12.82 6.90
C LEU A 36 -3.40 -12.17 8.28
N GLU A 37 -4.48 -11.76 8.92
CA GLU A 37 -4.42 -11.11 10.22
C GLU A 37 -3.81 -12.02 11.29
N LEU A 38 -4.26 -13.27 11.39
CA LEU A 38 -3.69 -14.24 12.35
C LEU A 38 -2.20 -14.49 12.13
N LYS A 39 -1.77 -14.53 10.87
CA LYS A 39 -0.38 -14.82 10.52
C LYS A 39 0.55 -13.64 10.77
N PHE A 40 0.08 -12.40 10.57
CA PHE A 40 0.95 -11.23 10.49
C PHE A 40 0.72 -10.15 11.56
N ARG A 41 -0.37 -10.21 12.33
CA ARG A 41 -0.71 -9.22 13.36
C ARG A 41 0.43 -8.98 14.36
N GLU A 42 0.91 -10.06 14.99
CA GLU A 42 1.96 -9.96 16.01
C GLU A 42 3.25 -9.35 15.44
N LYS A 43 3.62 -9.76 14.22
CA LYS A 43 4.79 -9.23 13.54
C LYS A 43 4.62 -7.74 13.23
N ARG A 44 3.46 -7.34 12.70
CA ARG A 44 3.11 -5.93 12.46
C ARG A 44 3.23 -5.11 13.74
N TYR A 45 2.62 -5.55 14.84
CA TYR A 45 2.72 -4.85 16.12
C TYR A 45 4.15 -4.75 16.64
N SER A 46 4.93 -5.84 16.57
CA SER A 46 6.33 -5.83 16.98
C SER A 46 7.17 -4.78 16.22
N ILE A 47 6.89 -4.60 14.93
CA ILE A 47 7.58 -3.64 14.08
C ILE A 47 7.14 -2.20 14.42
N LEU A 48 5.85 -1.96 14.66
CA LEU A 48 5.37 -0.66 15.11
C LEU A 48 5.94 -0.26 16.48
N VAL A 49 6.06 -1.21 17.40
CA VAL A 49 6.76 -1.01 18.68
C VAL A 49 8.25 -0.71 18.45
N LYS A 50 8.90 -1.39 17.49
CA LYS A 50 10.29 -1.08 17.11
C LYS A 50 10.43 0.35 16.56
N ARG A 51 9.46 0.87 15.81
CA ARG A 51 9.46 2.28 15.37
C ARG A 51 9.47 3.24 16.57
N GLN A 52 8.64 2.97 17.58
CA GLN A 52 8.58 3.78 18.81
C GLN A 52 9.90 3.74 19.58
N ARG A 53 10.47 2.56 19.80
CA ARG A 53 11.77 2.40 20.47
C ARG A 53 12.91 3.08 19.70
N THR A 54 12.89 3.01 18.38
CA THR A 54 13.88 3.71 17.54
C THR A 54 13.73 5.22 17.72
N GLN A 55 12.50 5.73 17.80
CA GLN A 55 12.26 7.13 18.07
C GLN A 55 12.74 7.57 19.45
N GLU A 56 12.51 6.76 20.48
CA GLU A 56 13.00 7.02 21.85
C GLU A 56 14.53 7.11 21.89
N LYS A 57 15.24 6.22 21.20
CA LYS A 57 16.71 6.30 21.04
C LYS A 57 17.14 7.61 20.38
N ILE A 58 16.48 8.02 19.29
CA ILE A 58 16.77 9.28 18.60
C ILE A 58 16.55 10.48 19.53
N ASP A 59 15.45 10.48 20.28
CA ASP A 59 15.11 11.55 21.23
C ASP A 59 16.14 11.65 22.39
N GLN A 60 16.83 10.55 22.70
CA GLN A 60 17.92 10.50 23.69
C GLN A 60 19.31 10.87 23.10
N GLY A 61 19.37 11.31 21.85
CA GLY A 61 20.62 11.68 21.18
C GLY A 61 21.41 10.50 20.62
N GLN A 62 20.84 9.30 20.59
CA GLN A 62 21.52 8.07 20.14
C GLN A 62 21.40 7.84 18.62
N LEU A 63 21.37 8.91 17.81
CA LEU A 63 21.22 8.81 16.36
C LEU A 63 22.34 7.97 15.73
N ALA A 64 23.59 8.13 16.18
CA ALA A 64 24.72 7.38 15.64
C ALA A 64 24.58 5.87 15.83
N GLU A 65 24.07 5.43 16.99
CA GLU A 65 23.80 4.01 17.27
C GLU A 65 22.69 3.47 16.36
N VAL A 66 21.61 4.25 16.21
CA VAL A 66 20.49 3.89 15.31
C VAL A 66 20.97 3.76 13.86
N LEU A 67 21.84 4.65 13.39
CA LEU A 67 22.40 4.59 12.04
C LEU A 67 23.36 3.42 11.83
N ALA A 68 24.11 3.04 12.88
CA ALA A 68 25.03 1.90 12.83
C ALA A 68 24.28 0.56 12.75
N GLU A 69 23.07 0.47 13.30
CA GLU A 69 22.20 -0.72 13.27
C GLU A 69 21.45 -0.92 11.93
N LEU A 70 21.53 0.02 10.99
CA LEU A 70 20.78 -0.08 9.74
C LEU A 70 21.30 -1.26 8.88
N PRO A 71 20.39 -2.10 8.34
CA PRO A 71 20.78 -3.25 7.55
C PRO A 71 21.45 -2.81 6.25
N LYS A 72 22.52 -3.51 5.88
CA LYS A 72 23.24 -3.32 4.61
C LYS A 72 23.29 -4.67 3.91
N PRO A 73 22.49 -4.87 2.84
CA PRO A 73 22.59 -6.11 2.07
C PRO A 73 23.99 -6.21 1.45
N GLU A 74 24.57 -7.41 1.50
CA GLU A 74 25.92 -7.69 0.98
C GLU A 74 25.83 -8.49 -0.34
N GLY A 75 26.90 -8.38 -1.15
CA GLY A 75 27.05 -9.11 -2.40
C GLY A 75 26.28 -8.53 -3.59
N ASP A 76 26.45 -9.14 -4.75
CA ASP A 76 25.80 -8.74 -6.00
C ASP A 76 24.40 -9.38 -6.11
N TRP A 77 23.38 -8.54 -6.18
CA TRP A 77 22.00 -8.97 -6.39
C TRP A 77 21.26 -7.96 -7.26
N LYS A 78 20.15 -8.41 -7.87
CA LYS A 78 19.22 -7.56 -8.60
C LYS A 78 17.79 -7.92 -8.27
N VAL A 79 16.89 -6.95 -8.44
CA VAL A 79 15.45 -7.21 -8.39
C VAL A 79 15.00 -8.04 -9.60
N ALA A 80 13.93 -8.78 -9.43
CA ALA A 80 13.28 -9.50 -10.52
C ALA A 80 12.77 -8.54 -11.60
N GLU A 81 12.74 -9.01 -12.84
CA GLU A 81 12.22 -8.21 -13.94
C GLU A 81 10.73 -7.88 -13.74
N GLY A 82 10.36 -6.66 -14.12
CA GLY A 82 8.97 -6.23 -14.10
C GLY A 82 8.16 -6.86 -15.24
N PRO A 83 6.84 -7.02 -15.07
CA PRO A 83 5.95 -7.43 -16.16
C PRO A 83 5.90 -6.37 -17.27
N SER A 84 5.52 -6.77 -18.48
CA SER A 84 5.56 -5.91 -19.67
C SER A 84 4.76 -4.62 -19.54
N ASP A 85 3.61 -4.67 -18.85
CA ASP A 85 2.72 -3.54 -18.62
C ASP A 85 3.21 -2.56 -17.52
N LEU A 86 4.39 -2.84 -16.94
CA LEU A 86 5.10 -1.97 -15.99
C LEU A 86 6.48 -1.51 -16.51
N GLN A 87 6.83 -1.80 -17.76
CA GLN A 87 8.09 -1.37 -18.37
C GLN A 87 8.09 0.11 -18.80
N ASP A 88 6.94 0.62 -19.26
CA ASP A 88 6.77 2.05 -19.55
C ASP A 88 5.86 2.70 -18.50
N ARG A 89 6.47 3.46 -17.59
CA ARG A 89 5.81 4.15 -16.47
C ARG A 89 6.11 5.64 -16.45
N ARG A 90 6.34 6.24 -17.64
CA ARG A 90 6.78 7.64 -17.78
C ARG A 90 5.87 8.67 -17.11
N CYS A 91 4.58 8.35 -16.96
CA CYS A 91 3.59 9.19 -16.31
C CYS A 91 2.60 8.29 -15.56
N GLU A 92 2.44 8.55 -14.27
CA GLU A 92 1.47 7.89 -13.43
C GLU A 92 0.53 8.93 -12.82
N ILE A 93 -0.77 8.67 -12.89
CA ILE A 93 -1.78 9.50 -12.24
C ILE A 93 -2.17 8.87 -10.90
N THR A 94 -2.37 9.68 -9.88
CA THR A 94 -2.82 9.24 -8.55
C THR A 94 -4.22 9.78 -8.28
N GLY A 95 -5.08 9.01 -7.64
CA GLY A 95 -6.42 9.50 -7.31
C GLY A 95 -7.19 8.59 -6.35
N PRO A 96 -8.27 9.12 -5.75
CA PRO A 96 -9.10 8.36 -4.84
C PRO A 96 -9.83 7.23 -5.56
N VAL A 97 -10.38 6.32 -4.78
CA VAL A 97 -11.16 5.16 -5.24
C VAL A 97 -12.64 5.47 -5.50
N ASP A 98 -13.00 6.76 -5.65
CA ASP A 98 -14.33 7.18 -6.07
C ASP A 98 -14.64 6.71 -7.51
N ARG A 99 -15.88 6.31 -7.76
CA ARG A 99 -16.27 5.63 -9.01
C ARG A 99 -15.99 6.46 -10.25
N LYS A 100 -16.34 7.76 -10.22
CA LYS A 100 -16.10 8.66 -11.35
C LYS A 100 -14.61 8.94 -11.51
N MET A 101 -13.89 9.13 -10.41
CA MET A 101 -12.45 9.38 -10.45
C MET A 101 -11.65 8.19 -10.99
N VAL A 102 -12.02 6.97 -10.62
CA VAL A 102 -11.43 5.74 -11.17
C VAL A 102 -11.56 5.70 -12.69
N ILE A 103 -12.76 5.96 -13.24
CA ILE A 103 -12.99 5.99 -14.70
C ILE A 103 -12.11 7.06 -15.37
N ASN A 104 -12.11 8.29 -14.83
CA ASN A 104 -11.35 9.39 -15.41
C ASN A 104 -9.84 9.14 -15.36
N ALA A 105 -9.33 8.57 -14.27
CA ALA A 105 -7.91 8.29 -14.09
C ALA A 105 -7.44 7.17 -15.03
N LEU A 106 -8.22 6.10 -15.16
CA LEU A 106 -7.96 5.02 -16.12
C LEU A 106 -7.97 5.51 -17.57
N ASN A 107 -8.85 6.45 -17.91
CA ASN A 107 -8.96 7.04 -19.25
C ASN A 107 -8.02 8.26 -19.48
N SER A 108 -7.15 8.60 -18.54
CA SER A 108 -6.38 9.87 -18.57
C SER A 108 -5.28 9.94 -19.62
N GLY A 109 -4.88 8.80 -20.20
CA GLY A 109 -3.69 8.66 -21.05
C GLY A 109 -2.38 8.49 -20.27
N ALA A 110 -2.42 8.50 -18.93
CA ALA A 110 -1.29 8.05 -18.10
C ALA A 110 -1.00 6.56 -18.35
N LYS A 111 0.25 6.14 -18.10
CA LYS A 111 0.63 4.73 -18.22
C LYS A 111 0.15 3.90 -17.04
N VAL A 112 0.11 4.51 -15.86
CA VAL A 112 -0.34 3.86 -14.62
C VAL A 112 -1.33 4.77 -13.90
N PHE A 113 -2.36 4.17 -13.31
CA PHE A 113 -3.21 4.80 -12.32
C PHE A 113 -2.98 4.15 -10.95
N MET A 114 -2.53 4.95 -9.97
CA MET A 114 -2.50 4.54 -8.57
C MET A 114 -3.84 4.89 -7.91
N ALA A 115 -4.68 3.86 -7.75
CA ALA A 115 -5.93 3.94 -7.00
C ALA A 115 -5.65 3.90 -5.50
N ASP A 116 -6.08 4.94 -4.80
CA ASP A 116 -5.58 5.25 -3.47
C ASP A 116 -6.60 5.03 -2.36
N PHE A 117 -6.31 4.10 -1.45
CA PHE A 117 -7.04 3.92 -0.20
C PHE A 117 -6.40 4.66 0.98
N GLU A 118 -5.31 5.39 0.72
CA GLU A 118 -4.50 6.07 1.72
C GLU A 118 -4.72 7.60 1.66
N ASP A 119 -3.69 8.43 1.52
CA ASP A 119 -3.79 9.88 1.78
C ASP A 119 -4.79 10.66 0.92
N ALA A 120 -5.13 10.21 -0.30
CA ALA A 120 -6.14 10.87 -1.14
C ALA A 120 -7.58 10.46 -0.80
N SER A 121 -7.77 9.50 0.10
CA SER A 121 -9.09 8.96 0.47
C SER A 121 -9.34 9.06 1.97
N SER A 122 -10.41 9.74 2.37
CA SER A 122 -10.89 9.65 3.75
C SER A 122 -11.30 8.19 4.03
N PRO A 123 -10.74 7.52 5.07
CA PRO A 123 -10.92 6.09 5.31
C PRO A 123 -12.25 5.78 6.00
N SER A 124 -13.34 6.35 5.50
CA SER A 124 -14.68 5.96 5.92
C SER A 124 -15.01 4.56 5.40
N TRP A 125 -15.80 3.79 6.16
CA TRP A 125 -16.22 2.45 5.73
C TRP A 125 -16.83 2.45 4.33
N HIS A 126 -17.67 3.46 4.05
CA HIS A 126 -18.30 3.63 2.74
C HIS A 126 -17.27 3.84 1.63
N ASN A 127 -16.29 4.74 1.80
CA ASN A 127 -15.28 5.00 0.77
C ASN A 127 -14.42 3.78 0.50
N LEU A 128 -14.02 3.06 1.54
CA LEU A 128 -13.15 1.89 1.41
C LEU A 128 -13.90 0.73 0.75
N MET A 129 -15.11 0.40 1.20
CA MET A 129 -15.87 -0.70 0.59
C MET A 129 -16.35 -0.38 -0.83
N SER A 130 -16.83 0.85 -1.07
CA SER A 130 -17.19 1.29 -2.41
C SER A 130 -15.97 1.32 -3.34
N GLY A 131 -14.81 1.69 -2.81
CA GLY A 131 -13.55 1.63 -3.56
C GLY A 131 -13.20 0.23 -4.03
N GLN A 132 -13.30 -0.77 -3.15
CA GLN A 132 -13.10 -2.17 -3.53
C GLN A 132 -14.09 -2.61 -4.61
N VAL A 133 -15.37 -2.22 -4.50
CA VAL A 133 -16.39 -2.46 -5.54
C VAL A 133 -16.03 -1.79 -6.87
N ASN A 134 -15.59 -0.54 -6.82
CA ASN A 134 -15.22 0.21 -8.03
C ASN A 134 -14.04 -0.44 -8.75
N LEU A 135 -13.01 -0.87 -8.01
CA LEU A 135 -11.87 -1.56 -8.62
C LEU A 135 -12.25 -2.95 -9.15
N PHE A 136 -13.11 -3.68 -8.44
CA PHE A 136 -13.66 -4.95 -8.90
C PHE A 136 -14.38 -4.80 -10.26
N ASP A 137 -15.25 -3.79 -10.37
CA ASP A 137 -16.00 -3.51 -11.60
C ASP A 137 -15.06 -3.00 -12.71
N ALA A 138 -14.08 -2.15 -12.38
CA ALA A 138 -13.16 -1.56 -13.35
C ALA A 138 -12.31 -2.63 -14.06
N ILE A 139 -11.75 -3.57 -13.30
CA ILE A 139 -10.93 -4.66 -13.84
C ILE A 139 -11.74 -5.54 -14.78
N ARG A 140 -13.02 -5.76 -14.47
CA ARG A 140 -13.95 -6.53 -15.31
C ARG A 140 -14.54 -5.74 -16.48
N ARG A 141 -14.15 -4.46 -16.63
CA ARG A 141 -14.71 -3.50 -17.60
C ARG A 141 -16.23 -3.31 -17.47
N GLN A 142 -16.73 -3.37 -16.23
CA GLN A 142 -18.14 -3.19 -15.88
C GLN A 142 -18.40 -1.89 -15.11
N ILE A 143 -17.37 -1.06 -14.90
CA ILE A 143 -17.52 0.23 -14.24
C ILE A 143 -18.11 1.27 -15.20
N ASP A 144 -19.18 1.90 -14.75
CA ASP A 144 -19.81 3.05 -15.40
C ASP A 144 -20.29 4.07 -14.36
N PHE A 145 -20.60 5.27 -14.79
CA PHE A 145 -21.17 6.31 -13.93
C PHE A 145 -22.01 7.29 -14.73
N THR A 146 -23.19 7.61 -14.22
CA THR A 146 -24.05 8.68 -14.78
C THR A 146 -24.11 9.83 -13.78
N ALA A 147 -23.58 10.98 -14.18
CA ALA A 147 -23.62 12.18 -13.36
C ALA A 147 -25.05 12.76 -13.28
N PRO A 148 -25.37 13.59 -12.26
CA PRO A 148 -26.69 14.22 -12.13
C PRO A 148 -27.11 15.07 -13.34
N ASN A 149 -26.15 15.55 -14.13
CA ASN A 149 -26.40 16.29 -15.37
C ASN A 149 -26.65 15.39 -16.61
N GLY A 150 -26.80 14.07 -16.41
CA GLY A 150 -27.02 13.10 -17.47
C GLY A 150 -25.76 12.64 -18.21
N LYS A 151 -24.58 13.20 -17.93
CA LYS A 151 -23.34 12.77 -18.59
C LYS A 151 -22.92 11.38 -18.09
N THR A 152 -22.75 10.45 -19.01
CA THR A 152 -22.27 9.09 -18.74
C THR A 152 -20.76 8.98 -18.90
N TYR A 153 -20.15 8.09 -18.13
CA TYR A 153 -18.72 7.78 -18.12
C TYR A 153 -18.57 6.26 -18.12
N ALA A 154 -17.67 5.75 -18.95
CA ALA A 154 -17.30 4.34 -19.03
C ALA A 154 -15.81 4.25 -19.41
N LEU A 155 -15.22 3.07 -19.28
CA LEU A 155 -13.82 2.86 -19.66
C LEU A 155 -13.65 2.93 -21.19
N ALA A 156 -12.54 3.52 -21.61
CA ALA A 156 -12.07 3.43 -22.98
C ALA A 156 -11.55 2.01 -23.31
N GLU A 157 -11.25 1.75 -24.58
CA GLU A 157 -10.66 0.47 -24.99
C GLU A 157 -9.25 0.28 -24.43
N GLU A 158 -8.45 1.34 -24.50
CA GLU A 158 -7.12 1.43 -23.90
C GLU A 158 -7.20 2.26 -22.62
N ILE A 159 -6.69 1.70 -21.52
CA ILE A 159 -6.70 2.30 -20.19
C ILE A 159 -5.32 2.18 -19.54
N ALA A 160 -5.05 3.02 -18.54
CA ALA A 160 -3.85 2.93 -17.73
C ALA A 160 -3.76 1.60 -16.95
N THR A 161 -2.55 1.10 -16.71
CA THR A 161 -2.31 -0.04 -15.81
C THR A 161 -2.69 0.35 -14.38
N LEU A 162 -3.47 -0.49 -13.69
CA LEU A 162 -3.93 -0.21 -12.33
C LEU A 162 -2.87 -0.65 -11.30
N LYS A 163 -2.58 0.23 -10.34
CA LYS A 163 -1.90 -0.10 -9.08
C LYS A 163 -2.74 0.36 -7.90
N VAL A 164 -2.69 -0.38 -6.80
CA VAL A 164 -3.43 -0.03 -5.58
C VAL A 164 -2.49 0.42 -4.47
N ARG A 165 -2.77 1.56 -3.85
CA ARG A 165 -2.09 2.00 -2.63
C ARG A 165 -2.95 1.69 -1.41
N PRO A 166 -2.70 0.59 -0.67
CA PRO A 166 -3.36 0.32 0.61
C PRO A 166 -2.92 1.32 1.68
N ARG A 167 -3.70 1.43 2.76
CA ARG A 167 -3.32 2.18 3.97
C ARG A 167 -1.97 1.70 4.53
N GLY A 168 -1.18 2.62 5.10
CA GLY A 168 0.09 2.29 5.76
C GLY A 168 -0.07 1.47 7.05
N TRP A 169 1.02 0.80 7.50
CA TRP A 169 0.99 -0.18 8.60
C TRP A 169 0.42 0.30 9.94
N HIS A 170 0.44 1.61 10.16
CA HIS A 170 -0.02 2.26 11.39
C HIS A 170 -1.54 2.44 11.46
N LEU A 171 -2.26 2.20 10.35
CA LEU A 171 -3.71 2.37 10.29
C LEU A 171 -4.44 1.05 10.53
N GLU A 172 -5.56 1.14 11.24
CA GLU A 172 -6.44 0.00 11.56
C GLU A 172 -7.79 0.14 10.83
N GLU A 173 -8.42 -1.00 10.57
CA GLU A 173 -9.80 -1.08 10.07
C GLU A 173 -10.74 -1.38 11.24
N LYS A 174 -11.24 -0.33 11.89
CA LYS A 174 -12.10 -0.45 13.07
C LYS A 174 -13.47 -1.10 12.80
N HIS A 175 -13.92 -1.19 11.56
CA HIS A 175 -15.20 -1.81 11.22
C HIS A 175 -15.09 -3.32 11.01
N MET A 176 -13.89 -3.89 11.12
CA MET A 176 -13.66 -5.33 11.08
C MET A 176 -12.82 -5.71 12.30
N THR A 177 -13.29 -6.67 13.08
CA THR A 177 -12.57 -7.13 14.27
C THR A 177 -12.35 -8.63 14.23
N LEU A 178 -11.19 -9.06 14.70
CA LEU A 178 -10.89 -10.46 14.97
C LEU A 178 -10.65 -10.61 16.47
N ASN A 179 -11.56 -11.31 17.14
CA ASN A 179 -11.61 -11.39 18.61
C ASN A 179 -11.72 -10.03 19.32
N GLY A 180 -12.45 -9.09 18.73
CA GLY A 180 -12.67 -7.75 19.32
C GLY A 180 -11.59 -6.72 18.97
N GLU A 181 -10.44 -7.18 18.48
CA GLU A 181 -9.35 -6.30 18.05
C GLU A 181 -9.49 -5.92 16.57
N PRO A 182 -9.35 -4.62 16.20
CA PRO A 182 -9.38 -4.16 14.82
C PRO A 182 -8.38 -4.91 13.92
N LEU A 183 -8.74 -5.10 12.65
CA LEU A 183 -7.80 -5.61 11.65
C LEU A 183 -6.81 -4.53 11.22
N SER A 184 -5.70 -4.94 10.59
CA SER A 184 -4.82 -4.01 9.90
C SER A 184 -5.50 -3.40 8.68
N GLY A 185 -5.55 -2.05 8.59
CA GLY A 185 -6.07 -1.35 7.42
C GLY A 185 -5.31 -1.76 6.15
N SER A 186 -3.98 -1.88 6.24
CA SER A 186 -3.13 -2.37 5.16
C SER A 186 -3.54 -3.74 4.64
N LEU A 187 -3.83 -4.69 5.54
CA LEU A 187 -4.18 -6.07 5.17
C LEU A 187 -5.59 -6.17 4.64
N VAL A 188 -6.52 -5.34 5.13
CA VAL A 188 -7.88 -5.26 4.58
C VAL A 188 -7.85 -4.73 3.15
N ASP A 189 -7.17 -3.61 2.91
CA ASP A 189 -7.14 -2.99 1.59
C ASP A 189 -6.43 -3.88 0.56
N PHE A 190 -5.24 -4.40 0.92
CA PHE A 190 -4.49 -5.36 0.12
C PHE A 190 -5.31 -6.63 -0.10
N GLY A 191 -5.81 -7.23 0.98
CA GLY A 191 -6.40 -8.56 0.96
C GLY A 191 -7.67 -8.62 0.14
N LEU A 192 -8.57 -7.65 0.30
CA LEU A 192 -9.80 -7.58 -0.50
C LEU A 192 -9.48 -7.35 -1.98
N PHE A 193 -8.59 -6.41 -2.30
CA PHE A 193 -8.23 -6.16 -3.69
C PHE A 193 -7.58 -7.38 -4.34
N PHE A 194 -6.60 -7.97 -3.66
CA PHE A 194 -5.87 -9.13 -4.15
C PHE A 194 -6.79 -10.33 -4.36
N PHE A 195 -7.56 -10.70 -3.33
CA PHE A 195 -8.41 -11.89 -3.35
C PHE A 195 -9.41 -11.87 -4.51
N HIS A 196 -10.04 -10.72 -4.73
CA HIS A 196 -11.09 -10.60 -5.74
C HIS A 196 -10.57 -10.40 -7.17
N ASN A 197 -9.33 -9.94 -7.33
CA ASN A 197 -8.88 -9.44 -8.63
C ASN A 197 -7.62 -10.11 -9.18
N ALA A 198 -6.82 -10.81 -8.37
CA ALA A 198 -5.55 -11.36 -8.83
C ALA A 198 -5.71 -12.29 -10.05
N GLN A 199 -6.64 -13.26 -9.98
CA GLN A 199 -6.88 -14.18 -11.09
C GLN A 199 -7.42 -13.48 -12.35
N GLU A 200 -8.32 -12.50 -12.18
CA GLU A 200 -8.89 -11.74 -13.30
C GLU A 200 -7.87 -10.80 -13.96
N LEU A 201 -6.96 -10.22 -13.17
CA LEU A 201 -5.85 -9.41 -13.70
C LEU A 201 -4.91 -10.28 -14.54
N LEU A 202 -4.60 -11.49 -14.06
CA LEU A 202 -3.74 -12.44 -14.77
C LEU A 202 -4.39 -12.94 -16.07
N SER A 203 -5.68 -13.28 -16.05
CA SER A 203 -6.41 -13.72 -17.25
C SER A 203 -6.44 -12.64 -18.35
N ARG A 204 -6.29 -11.37 -17.97
CA ARG A 204 -6.23 -10.20 -18.86
C ARG A 204 -4.81 -9.78 -19.24
N GLY A 205 -3.79 -10.52 -18.83
CA GLY A 205 -2.38 -10.23 -19.15
C GLY A 205 -1.76 -9.11 -18.33
N SER A 206 -2.34 -8.77 -17.18
CA SER A 206 -1.80 -7.85 -16.17
C SER A 206 -1.52 -8.60 -14.85
N GLY A 207 -1.43 -7.91 -13.72
CA GLY A 207 -1.18 -8.54 -12.43
C GLY A 207 -1.61 -7.70 -11.22
N PRO A 208 -1.65 -8.31 -10.02
CA PRO A 208 -1.97 -7.62 -8.78
C PRO A 208 -0.81 -6.72 -8.35
N TYR A 209 -0.95 -5.41 -8.61
CA TYR A 209 0.11 -4.43 -8.41
C TYR A 209 -0.20 -3.42 -7.31
N PHE A 210 0.83 -3.07 -6.52
CA PHE A 210 0.66 -2.26 -5.32
C PHE A 210 1.64 -1.09 -5.22
N TYR A 211 1.24 -0.05 -4.49
CA TYR A 211 2.09 1.01 -3.99
C TYR A 211 2.17 0.93 -2.48
N LEU A 212 3.36 0.82 -1.89
CA LEU A 212 3.54 0.59 -0.46
C LEU A 212 3.96 1.89 0.24
N PRO A 213 3.07 2.51 1.06
CA PRO A 213 3.34 3.81 1.64
C PRO A 213 4.04 3.73 3.00
N LYS A 214 4.72 4.83 3.34
CA LYS A 214 5.17 5.19 4.68
C LYS A 214 5.94 4.09 5.40
N LEU A 215 6.72 3.30 4.66
CA LEU A 215 7.65 2.35 5.26
C LEU A 215 8.77 3.13 5.98
N GLU A 216 9.25 2.63 7.12
CA GLU A 216 10.37 3.22 7.88
C GLU A 216 11.58 2.26 7.95
N SER A 217 11.47 1.03 7.44
CA SER A 217 12.59 0.07 7.49
C SER A 217 12.49 -1.06 6.45
N ALA A 218 13.64 -1.71 6.18
CA ALA A 218 13.69 -2.93 5.39
C ALA A 218 12.88 -4.08 6.03
N LEU A 219 12.76 -4.11 7.36
CA LEU A 219 11.95 -5.11 8.07
C LEU A 219 10.46 -5.00 7.74
N GLU A 220 9.97 -3.81 7.42
CA GLU A 220 8.58 -3.60 6.98
C GLU A 220 8.36 -4.01 5.54
N ALA A 221 9.39 -3.82 4.69
CA ALA A 221 9.40 -4.37 3.34
C ALA A 221 9.38 -5.91 3.39
N LYS A 222 10.14 -6.51 4.32
CA LYS A 222 10.10 -7.95 4.58
C LYS A 222 8.73 -8.44 5.03
N LEU A 223 8.05 -7.69 5.90
CA LEU A 223 6.67 -8.01 6.29
C LEU A 223 5.75 -8.05 5.07
N TRP A 224 5.81 -7.03 4.19
CA TRP A 224 5.06 -7.05 2.93
C TRP A 224 5.42 -8.25 2.05
N ASN A 225 6.70 -8.58 1.93
CA ASN A 225 7.15 -9.74 1.14
C ASN A 225 6.54 -11.05 1.65
N GLU A 226 6.53 -11.26 2.97
CA GLU A 226 5.91 -12.44 3.58
C GLU A 226 4.39 -12.47 3.40
N VAL A 227 3.72 -11.32 3.47
CA VAL A 227 2.30 -11.17 3.15
C VAL A 227 2.03 -11.56 1.70
N PHE A 228 2.84 -11.09 0.76
CA PHE A 228 2.71 -11.42 -0.66
C PHE A 228 2.91 -12.92 -0.93
N ILE A 229 3.94 -13.52 -0.34
CA ILE A 229 4.19 -14.96 -0.48
C ILE A 229 2.99 -15.76 0.03
N ALA A 230 2.53 -15.46 1.25
CA ALA A 230 1.41 -16.17 1.86
C ALA A 230 0.09 -15.97 1.09
N ALA A 231 -0.13 -14.78 0.52
CA ALA A 231 -1.32 -14.49 -0.28
C ALA A 231 -1.33 -15.28 -1.60
N GLN A 232 -0.19 -15.32 -2.31
CA GLN A 232 -0.03 -16.09 -3.55
C GLN A 232 -0.22 -17.59 -3.30
N ASP A 233 0.37 -18.11 -2.22
CA ASP A 233 0.19 -19.50 -1.81
C ASP A 233 -1.28 -19.81 -1.48
N TYR A 234 -1.96 -18.91 -0.77
CA TYR A 234 -3.34 -19.12 -0.34
C TYR A 234 -4.31 -19.29 -1.51
N ILE A 235 -4.22 -18.44 -2.54
CA ILE A 235 -5.12 -18.50 -3.71
C ILE A 235 -4.56 -19.35 -4.86
N GLY A 236 -3.38 -19.94 -4.70
CA GLY A 236 -2.77 -20.84 -5.68
C GLY A 236 -2.29 -20.17 -6.97
N ILE A 237 -1.74 -18.95 -6.91
CA ILE A 237 -1.08 -18.31 -8.05
C ILE A 237 0.45 -18.41 -7.93
N PRO A 238 1.21 -18.33 -9.04
CA PRO A 238 2.67 -18.42 -8.99
C PRO A 238 3.27 -17.36 -8.06
N GLN A 239 4.35 -17.71 -7.37
CA GLN A 239 5.16 -16.73 -6.65
C GLN A 239 5.72 -15.68 -7.62
N LYS A 240 6.10 -14.51 -7.10
CA LYS A 240 6.64 -13.38 -7.89
C LYS A 240 5.62 -12.72 -8.83
N THR A 241 4.34 -13.05 -8.70
CA THR A 241 3.24 -12.50 -9.49
C THR A 241 2.80 -11.13 -8.99
N ILE A 242 2.72 -10.97 -7.66
CA ILE A 242 2.49 -9.65 -7.06
C ILE A 242 3.66 -8.73 -7.40
N LYS A 243 3.38 -7.48 -7.82
CA LYS A 243 4.42 -6.45 -7.98
C LYS A 243 4.12 -5.21 -7.14
N SER A 244 5.15 -4.53 -6.68
CA SER A 244 5.04 -3.38 -5.81
C SER A 244 5.99 -2.26 -6.18
N THR A 245 5.58 -1.04 -5.90
CA THR A 245 6.44 0.14 -5.89
C THR A 245 6.42 0.71 -4.48
N VAL A 246 7.59 0.98 -3.90
CA VAL A 246 7.67 1.49 -2.52
C VAL A 246 7.84 3.00 -2.55
N LEU A 247 7.00 3.72 -1.80
CA LEU A 247 7.20 5.15 -1.61
C LEU A 247 8.33 5.37 -0.59
N ILE A 248 9.44 5.93 -1.06
CA ILE A 248 10.53 6.43 -0.22
C ILE A 248 10.13 7.83 0.24
N GLU A 249 9.24 7.84 1.22
CA GLU A 249 8.63 9.04 1.78
C GLU A 249 8.82 9.15 3.30
N THR A 250 9.77 8.38 3.84
CA THR A 250 10.27 8.57 5.20
C THR A 250 11.79 8.65 5.19
N ILE A 251 12.37 9.43 6.11
CA ILE A 251 13.83 9.61 6.18
C ILE A 251 14.55 8.28 6.41
N PHE A 252 14.00 7.39 7.23
CA PHE A 252 14.61 6.10 7.51
C PHE A 252 14.47 5.08 6.38
N ALA A 253 13.42 5.17 5.56
CA ALA A 253 13.34 4.39 4.32
C ALA A 253 14.39 4.85 3.30
N ALA A 254 14.64 6.16 3.18
CA ALA A 254 15.69 6.68 2.30
C ALA A 254 17.09 6.22 2.70
N LEU A 255 17.32 5.92 3.98
CA LEU A 255 18.59 5.35 4.47
C LEU A 255 18.68 3.82 4.32
N GLN A 256 17.60 3.16 3.92
CA GLN A 256 17.48 1.70 3.83
C GLN A 256 16.94 1.23 2.48
N MET A 257 17.09 2.01 1.41
CA MET A 257 16.54 1.70 0.08
C MET A 257 17.03 0.34 -0.44
N ASP A 258 18.33 0.06 -0.33
CA ASP A 258 18.89 -1.23 -0.75
C ASP A 258 18.32 -2.38 0.07
N GLY A 259 18.15 -2.20 1.39
CA GLY A 259 17.52 -3.19 2.26
C GLY A 259 16.06 -3.43 1.88
N ILE A 260 15.30 -2.38 1.56
CA ILE A 260 13.91 -2.47 1.10
C ILE A 260 13.83 -3.23 -0.23
N LEU A 261 14.68 -2.87 -1.20
CA LEU A 261 14.79 -3.53 -2.49
C LEU A 261 15.16 -5.01 -2.33
N TYR A 262 16.11 -5.32 -1.45
CA TYR A 262 16.56 -6.68 -1.19
C TYR A 262 15.44 -7.55 -0.58
N GLU A 263 14.76 -7.05 0.45
CA GLU A 263 13.69 -7.79 1.14
C GLU A 263 12.46 -8.01 0.25
N LEU A 264 12.24 -7.14 -0.74
CA LEU A 264 11.17 -7.27 -1.73
C LEU A 264 11.67 -7.70 -3.12
N LYS A 265 12.90 -8.19 -3.28
CA LYS A 265 13.55 -8.33 -4.60
C LYS A 265 12.75 -9.07 -5.67
N GLU A 266 11.88 -9.99 -5.27
CA GLU A 266 11.03 -10.77 -6.19
C GLU A 266 9.70 -10.08 -6.54
N HIS A 267 9.27 -9.12 -5.71
CA HIS A 267 7.98 -8.45 -5.79
C HIS A 267 8.11 -6.93 -6.00
N ILE A 268 9.28 -6.31 -5.89
CA ILE A 268 9.46 -4.87 -6.14
C ILE A 268 9.84 -4.58 -7.59
N VAL A 269 9.32 -3.49 -8.14
CA VAL A 269 9.65 -3.03 -9.50
C VAL A 269 10.17 -1.60 -9.56
N ALA A 270 9.98 -0.79 -8.52
CA ALA A 270 10.55 0.56 -8.43
C ALA A 270 10.48 1.12 -7.01
N LEU A 271 11.17 2.24 -6.81
CA LEU A 271 10.97 3.15 -5.70
C LEU A 271 10.23 4.40 -6.20
N ASN A 272 9.71 5.22 -5.29
CA ASN A 272 9.08 6.50 -5.64
C ASN A 272 9.50 7.56 -4.63
N ALA A 273 9.97 8.71 -5.12
CA ALA A 273 10.37 9.83 -4.26
C ALA A 273 9.16 10.73 -3.93
N GLY A 274 8.84 10.84 -2.65
CA GLY A 274 7.80 11.73 -2.14
C GLY A 274 8.37 13.04 -1.59
N ARG A 275 7.65 14.17 -1.74
CA ARG A 275 8.06 15.45 -1.17
C ARG A 275 7.48 15.68 0.23
N TRP A 276 6.16 15.76 0.34
CA TRP A 276 5.51 16.24 1.57
C TRP A 276 5.63 15.26 2.72
N ASP A 277 5.35 13.98 2.51
CA ASP A 277 5.51 12.95 3.53
C ASP A 277 6.97 12.80 3.98
N TYR A 278 7.93 12.96 3.06
CA TYR A 278 9.34 12.90 3.42
C TYR A 278 9.76 14.07 4.32
N ILE A 279 9.39 15.30 3.95
CA ILE A 279 9.64 16.49 4.78
C ILE A 279 8.95 16.33 6.14
N PHE A 280 7.70 15.88 6.16
CA PHE A 280 6.98 15.56 7.39
C PHE A 280 7.72 14.52 8.23
N SER A 281 8.25 13.47 7.61
CA SER A 281 9.02 12.44 8.30
C SER A 281 10.32 12.99 8.90
N VAL A 282 11.02 13.88 8.21
CA VAL A 282 12.23 14.54 8.75
C VAL A 282 11.86 15.32 10.01
N ILE A 283 10.82 16.18 9.94
CA ILE A 283 10.34 16.95 11.08
C ILE A 283 9.93 16.02 12.22
N LYS A 284 9.16 14.96 11.94
CA LYS A 284 8.68 14.00 12.94
C LYS A 284 9.84 13.30 13.67
N LYS A 285 10.83 12.82 12.91
CA LYS A 285 11.97 12.05 13.45
C LYS A 285 12.91 12.90 14.28
N PHE A 286 13.13 14.15 13.88
CA PHE A 286 14.07 15.06 14.54
C PHE A 286 13.38 16.20 15.30
N ARG A 287 12.12 16.01 15.72
CA ARG A 287 11.28 17.04 16.36
C ARG A 287 11.88 17.65 17.64
N ASN A 288 12.80 16.95 18.28
CA ASN A 288 13.47 17.36 19.51
C ASN A 288 14.90 17.88 19.29
N ASP A 289 15.40 17.87 18.05
CA ASP A 289 16.75 18.34 17.72
C ASP A 289 16.67 19.78 17.17
N PRO A 290 17.18 20.78 17.90
CA PRO A 290 17.16 22.17 17.44
C PRO A 290 17.99 22.43 16.18
N ASN A 291 18.85 21.48 15.76
CA ASN A 291 19.60 21.57 14.51
C ASN A 291 18.77 21.18 13.27
N PHE A 292 17.58 20.60 13.46
CA PHE A 292 16.69 20.14 12.37
C PHE A 292 15.47 21.06 12.18
N LEU A 293 15.66 22.37 12.36
CA LEU A 293 14.65 23.36 12.02
C LEU A 293 14.58 23.57 10.49
N LEU A 294 13.42 23.29 9.90
CA LEU A 294 13.19 23.49 8.47
C LEU A 294 12.54 24.87 8.21
N PRO A 295 12.85 25.52 7.08
CA PRO A 295 12.18 26.74 6.66
C PRO A 295 10.73 26.45 6.24
N ASP A 296 10.01 27.48 5.78
CA ASP A 296 8.69 27.28 5.18
C ASP A 296 8.75 26.15 4.15
N ARG A 297 7.79 25.22 4.27
CA ARG A 297 7.66 24.02 3.43
C ARG A 297 7.68 24.34 1.92
N MET A 298 7.24 25.54 1.52
CA MET A 298 7.28 25.98 0.12
C MET A 298 8.71 26.19 -0.39
N GLN A 299 9.64 26.57 0.48
CA GLN A 299 11.07 26.76 0.18
C GLN A 299 11.84 25.42 0.12
N VAL A 300 11.30 24.36 0.72
CA VAL A 300 11.88 23.01 0.69
C VAL A 300 11.47 22.31 -0.62
N SER A 301 11.99 22.77 -1.75
CA SER A 301 11.78 22.17 -3.08
C SER A 301 12.59 20.87 -3.27
N MET A 302 12.37 20.14 -4.36
CA MET A 302 13.19 18.95 -4.67
C MET A 302 14.66 19.27 -4.98
N THR A 303 15.01 20.56 -5.13
CA THR A 303 16.37 20.98 -5.49
C THR A 303 17.25 21.32 -4.28
N VAL A 304 16.71 21.37 -3.06
CA VAL A 304 17.52 21.62 -1.86
C VAL A 304 18.42 20.41 -1.55
N PRO A 305 19.59 20.59 -0.88
CA PRO A 305 20.62 19.56 -0.82
C PRO A 305 20.15 18.18 -0.33
N PHE A 306 19.45 18.11 0.80
CA PHE A 306 19.00 16.83 1.36
C PHE A 306 17.88 16.16 0.55
N MET A 307 17.05 16.95 -0.16
CA MET A 307 16.04 16.40 -1.07
C MET A 307 16.68 15.87 -2.36
N LYS A 308 17.72 16.55 -2.87
CA LYS A 308 18.47 16.13 -4.07
C LYS A 308 19.24 14.83 -3.86
N LEU A 309 19.63 14.54 -2.62
CA LEU A 309 20.30 13.30 -2.24
C LEU A 309 19.33 12.10 -2.11
N MET A 310 18.02 12.34 -2.08
CA MET A 310 17.05 11.26 -2.22
C MET A 310 17.11 10.75 -3.66
N PRO A 311 17.50 9.48 -3.90
CA PRO A 311 17.52 8.95 -5.24
C PRO A 311 16.10 8.89 -5.78
N ALA A 312 15.90 9.46 -6.95
CA ALA A 312 14.75 9.14 -7.79
C ALA A 312 15.17 7.97 -8.69
N CYS A 313 14.66 6.77 -8.39
CA CYS A 313 14.83 5.58 -9.22
C CYS A 313 13.46 5.16 -9.76
#